data_AF-A0A355DL79-F1
#
_entry.id   AF-A0A355DL79-F1
#
_cell.length_a   1.000
_cell.length_b   1.000
_cell.length_c   1.000
_cell.angle_alpha   90.00
_cell.angle_beta   90.00
_cell.angle_gamma   90.00
#
_symmetry.space_group_name_H-M   'P 1'
#
loop_
_entity.id
_entity.type
_entity.pdbx_description
1 polymer ?
#
loop_
_entity_poly.entity_id
_entity_poly.type
_entity_poly.pdbx_seq_one_letter_code
_entity_poly.pdbx_strand_id
1 'polypeptide(L)'
;MSFSTGLTTSHGVMVGLLLGFAIAHSGLAALRPWGEKYIGARLYRVLFALVSLPLAVVLIIYFFNHRYDGSQLWQVQGIPGIKSLVWVLSAVSFLFLYPATFNLLEIAAIQKPQVHLYETGIIRITRHPQMVGQVIWCIAHTLWIGTTFTLITSIGLVLHHLFAV
;
A
#
# COMPACT_ATOMS: atom_id res chain seq x y z
N MET A 1 31.08 -0.57 -5.57
CA MET A 1 29.76 0.08 -5.55
C MET A 1 29.88 1.34 -4.71
N SER A 2 29.66 2.52 -5.29
CA SER A 2 29.62 3.76 -4.51
C SER A 2 28.30 3.80 -3.75
N PHE A 3 28.36 3.68 -2.42
CA PHE A 3 27.18 3.88 -1.58
C PHE A 3 26.89 5.38 -1.55
N SER A 4 25.75 5.79 -2.09
CA SER A 4 25.28 7.17 -1.97
C SER A 4 25.09 7.49 -0.48
N THR A 5 25.80 8.48 0.02
CA THR A 5 25.67 8.94 1.41
C THR A 5 24.47 9.87 1.53
N GLY A 6 23.39 9.40 2.17
CA GLY A 6 22.21 10.22 2.52
C GLY A 6 21.02 10.13 1.55
N LEU A 7 20.21 11.18 1.53
CA LEU A 7 19.03 11.30 0.68
C LEU A 7 19.44 11.56 -0.77
N THR A 8 18.90 10.76 -1.68
CA THR A 8 19.12 10.83 -3.13
C THR A 8 17.89 11.36 -3.85
N THR A 9 18.03 11.69 -5.14
CA THR A 9 16.90 12.07 -6.02
C THR A 9 15.77 11.04 -5.98
N SER A 10 16.07 9.75 -5.81
CA SER A 10 15.06 8.70 -5.75
C SER A 10 14.12 8.82 -4.55
N HIS A 11 14.58 9.40 -3.43
CA HIS A 11 13.71 9.69 -2.29
C HIS A 11 12.66 10.74 -2.65
N GLY A 12 13.09 11.84 -3.29
CA GLY A 12 12.19 12.91 -3.72
C GLY A 12 11.17 12.42 -4.73
N VAL A 13 11.60 11.62 -5.71
CA VAL A 13 10.69 11.01 -6.69
C VAL A 13 9.71 10.07 -6.02
N MET A 14 10.15 9.21 -5.08
CA MET A 14 9.25 8.30 -4.37
C MET A 14 8.22 9.07 -3.54
N VAL A 15 8.62 10.12 -2.82
CA VAL A 15 7.68 10.97 -2.07
C VAL A 15 6.68 11.63 -3.02
N GLY A 16 7.15 12.16 -4.16
CA GLY A 16 6.28 12.73 -5.19
C GLY A 16 5.28 11.71 -5.76
N LEU A 17 5.73 10.48 -6.03
CA LEU A 17 4.87 9.39 -6.50
C LEU A 17 3.84 8.98 -5.44
N LEU A 18 4.23 8.88 -4.17
CA LEU A 18 3.33 8.54 -3.06
C LEU A 18 2.26 9.63 -2.87
N LEU A 19 2.66 10.90 -2.88
CA LEU A 19 1.72 12.03 -2.80
C LEU A 19 0.80 12.09 -4.02
N GLY A 20 1.35 11.91 -5.22
CA GLY A 20 0.57 11.88 -6.46
C GLY A 20 -0.46 10.76 -6.46
N PHE A 21 -0.06 9.55 -6.03
CA PHE A 21 -0.98 8.43 -5.85
C PHE A 21 -2.03 8.74 -4.79
N ALA A 22 -1.66 9.25 -3.61
CA ALA A 22 -2.60 9.56 -2.55
C ALA A 22 -3.64 10.60 -3.00
N ILE A 23 -3.21 11.67 -3.68
CA ILE A 23 -4.10 12.70 -4.21
C ILE A 23 -5.04 12.11 -5.27
N ALA A 24 -4.51 11.36 -6.24
CA ALA A 24 -5.33 10.78 -7.30
C ALA A 24 -6.32 9.73 -6.76
N HIS A 25 -5.83 8.80 -5.95
CA HIS A 25 -6.62 7.69 -5.40
C HIS A 25 -7.67 8.18 -4.40
N SER A 26 -7.27 8.91 -3.36
CA SER A 26 -8.21 9.42 -2.35
C SER A 26 -9.08 10.55 -2.89
N GLY A 27 -8.56 11.37 -3.81
CA GLY A 27 -9.33 12.43 -4.48
C GLY A 27 -10.45 11.86 -5.36
N LEU A 28 -10.15 10.85 -6.18
CA LEU A 28 -11.19 10.15 -6.94
C LEU A 28 -12.15 9.39 -6.02
N ALA A 29 -11.70 8.85 -4.88
CA ALA A 29 -12.62 8.24 -3.92
C ALA A 29 -13.61 9.28 -3.35
N ALA A 30 -13.12 10.47 -3.00
CA ALA A 30 -13.93 11.57 -2.47
C ALA A 30 -14.88 12.17 -3.51
N LEU A 31 -14.48 12.24 -4.77
CA LEU A 31 -15.30 12.79 -5.87
C LEU A 31 -16.43 11.85 -6.33
N ARG A 32 -16.43 10.60 -5.87
CA ARG A 32 -17.37 9.57 -6.29
C ARG A 32 -18.85 10.00 -6.21
N PRO A 33 -19.38 10.56 -5.09
CA PRO A 33 -20.80 10.91 -5.00
C PRO A 33 -21.24 11.97 -6.03
N TRP A 34 -20.30 12.81 -6.49
CA TRP A 34 -20.54 13.77 -7.56
C TRP A 34 -20.38 13.11 -8.93
N GLY A 35 -19.27 12.43 -9.18
CA GLY A 35 -18.95 11.85 -10.48
C GLY A 35 -19.93 10.77 -10.93
N GLU A 36 -20.41 9.92 -10.02
CA GLU A 36 -21.41 8.89 -10.36
C GLU A 36 -22.73 9.48 -10.91
N LYS A 37 -23.06 10.74 -10.58
CA LYS A 37 -24.28 11.41 -11.10
C LYS A 37 -24.19 11.76 -12.58
N TYR A 38 -22.99 11.94 -13.12
CA TYR A 38 -22.78 12.39 -14.51
C TYR A 38 -22.52 11.23 -15.46
N ILE A 39 -21.70 10.26 -15.02
CA ILE A 39 -21.22 9.19 -15.90
C ILE A 39 -21.68 7.79 -15.47
N GLY A 40 -22.41 7.70 -14.35
CA GLY A 40 -22.89 6.44 -13.78
C GLY A 40 -21.83 5.66 -13.01
N ALA A 41 -22.29 4.83 -12.07
CA ALA A 41 -21.43 4.12 -11.13
C ALA A 41 -20.46 3.12 -11.77
N ARG A 42 -20.85 2.46 -12.87
CA ARG A 42 -19.98 1.48 -13.55
C ARG A 42 -18.79 2.18 -14.22
N LEU A 43 -19.04 3.20 -15.02
CA LEU A 43 -17.98 3.92 -15.73
C LEU A 43 -17.06 4.65 -14.75
N TYR A 44 -17.61 5.22 -13.68
CA TYR A 44 -16.81 5.83 -12.60
C TYR A 44 -15.83 4.83 -11.97
N ARG A 45 -16.27 3.60 -11.66
CA ARG A 45 -15.38 2.56 -11.11
C ARG A 45 -14.28 2.14 -12.07
N VAL A 46 -14.59 2.02 -13.37
CA VAL A 46 -13.59 1.70 -14.39
C VAL A 46 -12.53 2.81 -14.47
N LEU A 47 -12.95 4.08 -14.52
CA LEU A 47 -12.03 5.22 -14.51
C LEU A 47 -11.16 5.25 -13.24
N PHE A 48 -11.78 5.05 -12.07
CA PHE A 48 -11.07 4.97 -10.79
C PHE A 48 -9.98 3.89 -10.82
N ALA A 49 -10.30 2.69 -11.32
CA ALA A 49 -9.36 1.58 -11.44
C ALA A 49 -8.25 1.87 -12.47
N LEU A 50 -8.60 2.44 -13.63
CA LEU A 50 -7.64 2.79 -14.68
C LEU A 50 -6.68 3.92 -14.30
N VAL A 51 -7.03 4.75 -13.33
CA VAL A 51 -6.09 5.73 -12.76
C VAL A 51 -5.28 5.09 -11.62
N SER A 52 -5.95 4.42 -10.68
CA SER A 52 -5.30 3.93 -9.46
C SER A 52 -4.33 2.77 -9.72
N LEU A 53 -4.72 1.78 -10.53
CA LEU A 53 -3.89 0.59 -10.74
C LEU A 53 -2.58 0.92 -11.47
N PRO A 54 -2.56 1.69 -12.57
CA PRO A 54 -1.30 2.05 -13.21
C PRO A 54 -0.39 2.88 -12.31
N LEU A 55 -0.92 3.83 -11.53
CA LEU A 55 -0.11 4.59 -10.58
C LEU A 55 0.49 3.69 -9.49
N ALA A 56 -0.27 2.72 -8.98
CA ALA A 56 0.23 1.73 -8.04
C ALA A 56 1.34 0.86 -8.69
N VAL A 57 1.17 0.44 -9.95
CA VAL A 57 2.20 -0.31 -10.68
C VAL A 57 3.49 0.50 -10.83
N VAL A 58 3.40 1.78 -11.19
CA VAL A 58 4.57 2.68 -11.29
C VAL A 58 5.29 2.77 -9.94
N LEU A 59 4.56 2.98 -8.85
CA LEU A 59 5.12 3.02 -7.49
C LEU A 59 5.88 1.73 -7.15
N ILE A 60 5.27 0.57 -7.42
CA ILE A 60 5.86 -0.74 -7.14
C ILE A 60 7.14 -0.95 -7.94
N ILE A 61 7.11 -0.67 -9.26
CA ILE A 61 8.28 -0.79 -10.14
C ILE A 61 9.41 0.13 -9.65
N TYR A 62 9.07 1.39 -9.33
CA TYR A 62 10.04 2.36 -8.86
C TYR A 62 10.68 1.94 -7.54
N PHE A 63 9.86 1.47 -6.59
CA PHE A 63 10.34 0.91 -5.33
C PHE A 63 11.31 -0.25 -5.56
N PHE A 64 10.94 -1.24 -6.38
CA PHE A 64 11.81 -2.40 -6.62
C PHE A 64 13.17 -1.99 -7.18
N ASN A 65 13.20 -1.05 -8.13
CA ASN A 65 14.44 -0.62 -8.77
C ASN A 65 15.35 0.20 -7.87
N HIS A 66 14.82 0.79 -6.79
CA HIS A 66 15.56 1.72 -5.91
C HIS A 66 15.56 1.32 -4.44
N ARG A 67 15.06 0.12 -4.11
CA ARG A 67 14.94 -0.36 -2.71
C ARG A 67 16.25 -0.28 -1.92
N TYR A 68 17.40 -0.36 -2.58
CA TYR A 68 18.72 -0.29 -1.97
C TYR A 68 19.39 1.09 -2.06
N ASP A 69 18.68 2.11 -2.56
CA ASP A 69 19.21 3.46 -2.67
C ASP A 69 19.36 4.13 -1.30
N GLY A 70 20.25 5.12 -1.24
CA GLY A 70 20.57 5.89 -0.04
C GLY A 70 21.45 5.14 0.96
N SER A 71 21.47 5.62 2.19
CA SER A 71 22.26 5.01 3.26
C SER A 71 21.63 3.73 3.80
N GLN A 72 22.47 2.72 4.03
CA GLN A 72 22.15 1.53 4.82
C GLN A 72 22.12 1.91 6.31
N LEU A 73 20.96 1.77 6.95
CA LEU A 73 20.73 2.04 8.37
C LEU A 73 21.05 0.81 9.24
N TRP A 74 20.69 -0.39 8.77
CA TRP A 74 21.00 -1.65 9.45
C TRP A 74 21.08 -2.80 8.46
N GLN A 75 21.87 -3.83 8.76
CA GLN A 75 22.03 -5.01 7.91
C GLN A 75 21.93 -6.29 8.75
N VAL A 76 20.70 -6.76 8.94
CA VAL A 76 20.36 -7.80 9.93
C VAL A 76 20.14 -9.20 9.32
N GLN A 77 20.37 -9.37 8.01
CA GLN A 77 20.08 -10.61 7.29
C GLN A 77 20.93 -11.79 7.75
N GLY A 78 22.11 -11.53 8.33
CA GLY A 78 22.98 -12.55 8.92
C GLY A 78 22.63 -12.95 10.37
N ILE A 79 21.71 -12.24 11.02
CA ILE A 79 21.35 -12.52 12.42
C ILE A 79 20.36 -13.71 12.46
N PRO A 80 20.63 -14.76 13.27
CA PRO A 80 19.72 -15.89 13.42
C PRO A 80 18.30 -15.45 13.79
N GLY A 81 17.30 -16.06 13.16
CA GLY A 81 15.88 -15.78 13.42
C GLY A 81 15.27 -14.60 12.65
N ILE A 82 16.07 -13.63 12.18
CA ILE A 82 15.53 -12.44 11.46
C ILE A 82 14.81 -12.83 10.17
N LYS A 83 15.38 -13.75 9.38
CA LYS A 83 14.72 -14.25 8.18
C LYS A 83 13.35 -14.85 8.51
N SER A 84 13.29 -15.75 9.50
CA SER A 84 12.03 -16.37 9.92
C SER A 84 11.02 -15.33 10.39
N LEU A 85 11.45 -14.35 11.18
CA LEU A 85 10.61 -13.25 11.66
C LEU A 85 10.01 -12.45 10.49
N VAL A 86 10.82 -12.01 9.52
CA VAL A 86 10.35 -11.24 8.36
C VAL A 86 9.35 -12.05 7.53
N TRP A 87 9.60 -13.35 7.34
CA TRP A 87 8.67 -14.24 6.63
C TRP A 87 7.34 -14.38 7.37
N VAL A 88 7.37 -14.58 8.70
CA VAL A 88 6.15 -14.66 9.52
C VAL A 88 5.38 -13.35 9.47
N LEU A 89 6.05 -12.20 9.65
CA LEU A 89 5.40 -10.89 9.56
C LEU A 89 4.78 -10.67 8.19
N SER A 90 5.47 -11.04 7.11
CA SER A 90 4.94 -10.94 5.75
C SER A 90 3.72 -11.84 5.54
N ALA A 91 3.76 -13.08 6.03
CA ALA A 91 2.64 -14.01 5.96
C ALA A 91 1.43 -13.48 6.74
N VAL A 92 1.63 -13.00 7.97
CA VAL A 92 0.57 -12.38 8.79
C VAL A 92 0.01 -11.15 8.08
N SER A 93 0.88 -10.28 7.55
CA SER A 93 0.47 -9.11 6.77
C SER A 93 -0.46 -9.50 5.61
N PHE A 94 -0.16 -10.56 4.86
CA PHE A 94 -1.03 -11.03 3.78
C PHE A 94 -2.41 -11.48 4.25
N LEU A 95 -2.51 -12.11 5.43
CA LEU A 95 -3.82 -12.46 6.02
C LEU A 95 -4.69 -11.22 6.27
N PHE A 96 -4.08 -10.09 6.62
CA PHE A 96 -4.76 -8.81 6.81
C PHE A 96 -5.01 -8.04 5.50
N LEU A 97 -4.08 -8.10 4.54
CA LEU A 97 -4.17 -7.41 3.23
C LEU A 97 -5.10 -8.10 2.23
N TYR A 98 -5.46 -9.36 2.46
CA TYR A 98 -6.47 -10.08 1.69
C TYR A 98 -7.77 -10.23 2.49
N PRO A 99 -8.46 -9.14 2.91
CA PRO A 99 -9.67 -9.30 3.69
C PRO A 99 -10.74 -10.02 2.88
N ALA A 100 -11.43 -10.93 3.57
CA ALA A 100 -12.68 -11.58 3.18
C ALA A 100 -13.88 -10.62 3.01
N THR A 101 -13.65 -9.32 2.85
CA THR A 101 -14.70 -8.28 2.77
C THR A 101 -15.01 -7.85 1.34
N PHE A 102 -14.31 -8.41 0.35
CA PHE A 102 -14.53 -8.10 -1.03
C PHE A 102 -15.43 -9.14 -1.67
N ASN A 103 -16.66 -8.75 -2.00
CA ASN A 103 -17.44 -9.51 -2.96
C ASN A 103 -16.78 -9.34 -4.34
N LEU A 104 -16.15 -10.40 -4.85
CA LEU A 104 -15.42 -10.37 -6.13
C LEU A 104 -16.30 -9.92 -7.30
N LEU A 105 -17.62 -10.20 -7.25
CA LEU A 105 -18.56 -9.77 -8.28
C LEU A 105 -18.81 -8.25 -8.24
N GLU A 106 -18.73 -7.63 -7.06
CA GLU A 106 -18.83 -6.18 -6.91
C GLU A 106 -17.55 -5.48 -7.37
N ILE A 107 -16.37 -6.06 -7.09
CA ILE A 107 -15.08 -5.59 -7.60
C ILE A 107 -15.06 -5.63 -9.13
N ALA A 108 -15.49 -6.76 -9.72
CA ALA A 108 -15.55 -6.93 -11.16
C ALA A 108 -16.64 -6.08 -11.84
N ALA A 109 -17.35 -5.23 -11.07
CA ALA A 109 -18.47 -4.40 -11.52
C ALA A 109 -19.62 -5.18 -12.19
N ILE A 110 -19.70 -6.49 -11.91
CA ILE A 110 -20.79 -7.38 -12.29
C ILE A 110 -22.02 -7.06 -11.42
N GLN A 111 -21.82 -6.95 -10.11
CA GLN A 111 -22.83 -6.56 -9.13
C GLN A 111 -22.66 -5.10 -8.67
N LYS A 112 -23.76 -4.49 -8.20
CA LYS A 112 -23.72 -3.17 -7.59
C LYS A 112 -23.17 -3.30 -6.16
N PRO A 113 -22.16 -2.48 -5.76
CA PRO A 113 -21.65 -2.50 -4.39
C PRO A 113 -22.76 -2.29 -3.37
N GLN A 114 -22.79 -3.12 -2.32
CA GLN A 114 -23.70 -2.97 -1.18
C GLN A 114 -22.89 -2.75 0.10
N VAL A 115 -23.56 -2.22 1.13
CA VAL A 115 -22.96 -2.17 2.47
C VAL A 115 -23.11 -3.56 3.09
N HIS A 116 -21.98 -4.23 3.33
CA HIS A 116 -21.93 -5.52 4.00
C HIS A 116 -21.44 -5.33 5.43
N LEU A 117 -22.26 -5.71 6.41
CA LEU A 117 -21.86 -5.81 7.80
C LEU A 117 -21.44 -7.25 8.07
N TYR A 118 -20.14 -7.46 8.16
CA TYR A 118 -19.57 -8.78 8.42
C TYR A 118 -19.48 -9.02 9.92
N GLU A 119 -20.07 -10.13 10.38
CA GLU A 119 -20.02 -10.56 11.80
C GLU A 119 -18.97 -11.65 12.05
N THR A 120 -18.23 -12.05 11.02
CA THR A 120 -17.23 -13.13 11.06
C THR A 120 -15.94 -12.72 10.35
N GLY A 121 -14.87 -13.51 10.53
CA GLY A 121 -13.57 -13.23 9.92
C GLY A 121 -12.79 -12.09 10.58
N ILE A 122 -11.78 -11.59 9.86
CA ILE A 122 -10.77 -10.65 10.40
C ILE A 122 -11.34 -9.28 10.78
N ILE A 123 -12.50 -8.92 10.22
CA ILE A 123 -13.20 -7.66 10.51
C ILE A 123 -13.71 -7.58 11.97
N ARG A 124 -13.84 -8.73 12.67
CA ARG A 124 -14.14 -8.78 14.11
C ARG A 124 -12.93 -8.37 14.97
N ILE A 125 -11.72 -8.48 14.44
CA ILE A 125 -10.49 -8.14 15.15
C ILE A 125 -10.14 -6.66 14.92
N THR A 126 -10.25 -6.19 13.68
CA THR A 126 -9.99 -4.80 13.31
C THR A 126 -10.96 -4.35 12.23
N ARG A 127 -11.42 -3.09 12.32
CA ARG A 127 -12.27 -2.46 11.29
C ARG A 127 -11.50 -2.10 10.02
N HIS A 128 -10.16 -2.03 10.10
CA HIS A 128 -9.29 -1.62 8.99
C HIS A 128 -8.19 -2.68 8.74
N PRO A 129 -8.56 -3.91 8.33
CA PRO A 129 -7.60 -4.99 8.17
C PRO A 129 -6.51 -4.65 7.14
N GLN A 130 -6.86 -3.98 6.04
CA GLN A 130 -5.88 -3.54 5.05
C GLN A 130 -4.83 -2.58 5.64
N MET A 131 -5.24 -1.62 6.48
CA MET A 131 -4.29 -0.70 7.15
C MET A 131 -3.35 -1.47 8.07
N VAL A 132 -3.88 -2.39 8.89
CA VAL A 132 -3.06 -3.20 9.80
C VAL A 132 -2.06 -4.06 9.02
N GLY A 133 -2.52 -4.73 7.96
CA GLY A 133 -1.65 -5.51 7.08
C GLY A 133 -0.55 -4.65 6.46
N GLN A 134 -0.90 -3.48 5.92
CA GLN A 134 0.07 -2.58 5.31
C GLN A 134 1.14 -2.10 6.31
N VAL A 135 0.76 -1.83 7.56
CA VAL A 135 1.73 -1.45 8.61
C VAL A 135 2.70 -2.59 8.89
N ILE A 136 2.19 -3.82 9.07
CA ILE A 136 3.03 -5.00 9.29
C ILE A 136 3.96 -5.25 8.09
N TRP A 137 3.45 -5.11 6.86
CA TRP A 137 4.23 -5.19 5.63
C TRP A 137 5.42 -4.22 5.63
N CYS A 138 5.13 -2.95 5.93
CA CYS A 138 6.12 -1.87 5.98
C CYS A 138 7.18 -2.11 7.05
N ILE A 139 6.79 -2.60 8.23
CA ILE A 139 7.74 -3.01 9.29
C ILE A 139 8.65 -4.12 8.80
N ALA A 140 8.09 -5.19 8.20
CA ALA A 140 8.87 -6.33 7.71
C ALA A 140 9.87 -5.93 6.62
N HIS A 141 9.44 -5.13 5.64
CA HIS A 141 10.29 -4.69 4.53
C HIS A 141 11.37 -3.70 4.97
N THR A 142 11.02 -2.77 5.86
CA THR A 142 11.99 -1.84 6.45
C THR A 142 13.04 -2.61 7.23
N LEU A 143 12.64 -3.55 8.09
CA LEU A 143 13.57 -4.41 8.82
C LEU A 143 14.49 -5.21 7.88
N TRP A 144 13.94 -5.80 6.83
CA TRP A 144 14.69 -6.66 5.92
C TRP A 144 15.67 -5.89 5.02
N ILE A 145 15.27 -4.74 4.50
CA ILE A 145 16.08 -3.97 3.53
C ILE A 145 17.00 -2.98 4.24
N GLY A 146 16.49 -2.27 5.24
CA GLY A 146 17.27 -1.40 6.12
C GLY A 146 17.92 -0.19 5.44
N THR A 147 17.33 0.35 4.37
CA THR A 147 17.80 1.59 3.73
C THR A 147 16.94 2.79 4.10
N THR A 148 17.54 3.99 4.06
CA THR A 148 16.82 5.27 4.18
C THR A 148 15.68 5.40 3.17
N PHE A 149 15.87 4.92 1.94
CA PHE A 149 14.82 4.91 0.91
C PHE A 149 13.62 4.06 1.31
N THR A 150 13.87 2.83 1.77
CA THR A 150 12.80 1.92 2.19
C THR A 150 12.07 2.45 3.43
N LEU A 151 12.80 3.07 4.36
CA LEU A 151 12.21 3.70 5.55
C LEU A 151 11.27 4.84 5.16
N ILE A 152 11.69 5.78 4.31
CA ILE A 152 10.85 6.90 3.86
C ILE A 152 9.65 6.39 3.07
N THR A 153 9.84 5.41 2.18
CA THR A 153 8.74 4.78 1.43
C THR A 153 7.71 4.19 2.39
N SER A 154 8.17 3.45 3.40
CA SER A 154 7.31 2.80 4.39
C SER A 154 6.57 3.80 5.26
N ILE A 155 7.22 4.87 5.72
CA ILE A 155 6.57 5.94 6.47
C ILE A 155 5.46 6.56 5.62
N GLY A 156 5.75 6.93 4.36
CA GLY A 156 4.75 7.53 3.48
C GLY A 156 3.55 6.60 3.24
N LEU A 157 3.79 5.31 3.03
CA LEU A 157 2.74 4.32 2.81
C LEU A 157 1.88 4.07 4.07
N VAL A 158 2.51 4.03 5.25
CA VAL A 158 1.81 3.94 6.54
C VAL A 158 0.96 5.18 6.78
N LEU A 159 1.50 6.39 6.59
CA LEU A 159 0.77 7.64 6.76
C LEU A 159 -0.46 7.71 5.85
N HIS A 160 -0.33 7.27 4.59
CA HIS A 160 -1.47 7.19 3.68
C HIS A 160 -2.58 6.28 4.19
N HIS A 161 -2.24 5.12 4.75
CA HIS A 161 -3.23 4.17 5.28
C HIS A 161 -3.84 4.62 6.61
N LEU A 162 -3.06 5.30 7.46
CA LEU A 162 -3.58 5.90 8.70
C LEU A 162 -4.51 7.07 8.44
N PHE A 163 -4.29 7.84 7.37
CA PHE A 163 -5.20 8.90 6.93
C PHE A 163 -6.58 8.36 6.48
N ALA A 164 -6.62 7.12 5.98
CA ALA A 164 -7.82 6.49 5.45
C ALA A 164 -8.67 5.76 6.52
N VAL A 165 -8.29 5.85 7.80
CA VAL A 165 -8.96 5.24 8.95
C VAL A 165 -9.75 6.28 9.72
#